data_AF-A0AAN4YD80-F1
#
_entry.id   AF-A0AAN4YD80-F1
#
_cell.length_a   1.000
_cell.length_b   1.000
_cell.length_c   1.000
_cell.angle_alpha   90.00
_cell.angle_beta   90.00
_cell.angle_gamma   90.00
#
_symmetry.space_group_name_H-M   'P 1'
#
loop_
_entity.id
_entity.type
_entity.pdbx_description
1 polymer ?
#
loop_
_entity_poly.entity_id
_entity_poly.type
_entity_poly.pdbx_seq_one_letter_code
_entity_poly.pdbx_strand_id
1 'polypeptide(L)'
;MIGVKTKAIKLHQALEIFYDVKVLCCVGIGIACGVINGGVSNFSSSLIKGYGFSGIYATLLQLPTGAIEAVIVPICGLISTYVRDSRCIVLAVVCLIPFGGLLGIRFTDIDHRWTLVGCTWLQYIIGAPVIISWNLLSTNVAGHTKRSFANGVWFTVYASGNVAGANIFFAREAPRYYSALTGLLVCYAGMIVLCAAAYMAMKWENLRRDRNMLSEETAERREEAAVLDGFKDMTDMESKHFRYAL
;
A
#
# COMPACT_ATOMS: atom_id res chain seq x y z
N MET A 1 0.75 1.74 20.52
CA MET A 1 -0.13 2.45 21.46
C MET A 1 -0.42 3.83 20.96
N ILE A 2 -1.70 4.23 20.99
CA ILE A 2 -2.22 5.38 20.25
C ILE A 2 -2.27 6.57 21.21
N GLY A 3 -1.59 7.67 20.84
CA GLY A 3 -1.51 8.87 21.68
C GLY A 3 -2.87 9.50 21.98
N VAL A 4 -2.98 10.18 23.12
CA VAL A 4 -4.21 10.84 23.58
C VAL A 4 -4.63 11.92 22.59
N LYS A 5 -5.93 11.96 22.26
CA LYS A 5 -6.53 12.93 21.34
C LYS A 5 -6.26 14.36 21.82
N THR A 6 -5.30 15.02 21.18
CA THR A 6 -4.88 16.38 21.53
C THR A 6 -5.42 17.37 20.50
N LYS A 7 -6.07 18.45 20.96
CA LYS A 7 -6.67 19.49 20.08
C LYS A 7 -5.65 20.51 19.56
N ALA A 8 -4.46 20.60 20.17
CA ALA A 8 -3.40 21.51 19.77
C ALA A 8 -2.55 20.91 18.64
N ILE A 9 -2.43 21.63 17.52
CA ILE A 9 -1.59 21.24 16.38
C ILE A 9 -0.13 21.57 16.72
N LYS A 10 0.71 20.55 16.80
CA LYS A 10 2.16 20.70 17.01
C LYS A 10 2.89 20.72 15.66
N LEU A 11 3.32 21.90 15.20
CA LEU A 11 3.99 22.08 13.89
C LEU A 11 5.30 21.29 13.79
N HIS A 12 6.03 21.10 14.89
CA HIS A 12 7.24 20.29 14.93
C HIS A 12 6.96 18.84 14.49
N GLN A 13 5.88 18.24 15.01
CA GLN A 13 5.45 16.89 14.66
C GLN A 13 5.00 16.78 13.19
N ALA A 14 4.47 17.86 12.62
CA ALA A 14 4.10 17.90 11.21
C ALA A 14 5.33 17.98 10.28
N LEU A 15 6.37 18.72 10.68
CA LEU A 15 7.61 18.85 9.90
C LEU A 15 8.46 17.56 9.92
N GLU A 16 8.36 16.78 11.00
CA GLU A 16 9.06 15.49 11.15
C GLU A 16 8.75 14.50 10.00
N ILE A 17 7.54 14.61 9.42
CA ILE A 17 7.07 13.74 8.33
C ILE A 17 7.90 13.88 7.06
N PHE A 18 8.45 15.07 6.79
CA PHE A 18 9.21 15.32 5.57
C PHE A 18 10.59 14.66 5.54
N TYR A 19 11.11 14.26 6.70
CA TYR A 19 12.43 13.61 6.82
C TYR A 19 12.34 12.17 7.35
N ASP A 20 11.17 11.73 7.77
CA ASP A 20 10.95 10.34 8.18
C ASP A 20 10.87 9.41 6.97
N VAL A 21 11.97 8.71 6.71
CA VAL A 21 12.12 7.75 5.60
C VAL A 21 10.97 6.74 5.56
N LYS A 22 10.42 6.33 6.71
CA LYS A 22 9.32 5.35 6.77
C LYS A 22 8.03 5.95 6.20
N VAL A 23 7.72 7.19 6.57
CA VAL A 23 6.55 7.91 6.06
C VAL A 23 6.72 8.21 4.58
N LEU A 24 7.92 8.63 4.15
CA LEU A 24 8.23 8.87 2.74
C LEU A 24 8.06 7.59 1.89
N CYS A 25 8.53 6.44 2.37
CA CYS A 25 8.30 5.16 1.70
C CYS A 25 6.80 4.83 1.60
N CYS A 26 6.03 5.00 2.67
CA CYS A 26 4.58 4.77 2.66
C CYS A 26 3.84 5.72 1.72
N VAL A 27 4.26 6.99 1.63
CA VAL A 27 3.71 7.98 0.69
C VAL A 27 4.05 7.60 -0.76
N GLY A 28 5.29 7.16 -1.02
CA GLY A 28 5.69 6.65 -2.33
C GLY A 28 4.88 5.43 -2.77
N ILE A 29 4.61 4.50 -1.85
CA ILE A 29 3.69 3.37 -2.08
C ILE A 29 2.28 3.89 -2.37
N GLY A 30 1.82 4.93 -1.65
CA GLY A 30 0.54 5.60 -1.89
C GLY A 30 0.39 6.14 -3.32
N ILE A 31 1.44 6.76 -3.88
CA ILE A 31 1.47 7.22 -5.28
C ILE A 31 1.24 6.05 -6.22
N ALA A 32 2.07 5.01 -6.08
CA ALA A 32 2.04 3.85 -6.97
C ALA A 32 0.68 3.12 -6.90
N CYS A 33 0.16 2.93 -5.68
CA CYS A 33 -1.20 2.41 -5.45
C CYS A 33 -2.27 3.26 -6.15
N GLY A 34 -2.17 4.58 -6.05
CA GLY A 34 -3.10 5.51 -6.71
C GLY A 34 -3.06 5.37 -8.22
N VAL A 35 -1.86 5.41 -8.82
CA VAL A 35 -1.65 5.25 -10.27
C VAL A 35 -2.22 3.93 -10.76
N ILE A 36 -1.96 2.84 -10.04
CA ILE A 36 -2.48 1.53 -10.39
C ILE A 36 -4.01 1.49 -10.27
N ASN A 37 -4.57 1.93 -9.14
CA ASN A 37 -6.01 1.92 -8.93
C ASN A 37 -6.74 2.73 -10.01
N GLY A 38 -6.27 3.94 -10.32
CA GLY A 38 -6.85 4.78 -11.35
C GLY A 38 -6.67 4.24 -12.77
N GLY A 39 -5.53 3.61 -13.06
CA GLY A 39 -5.29 2.99 -14.36
C GLY A 39 -6.18 1.78 -14.61
N VAL A 40 -6.26 0.87 -13.64
CA VAL A 40 -6.98 -0.40 -13.78
C VAL A 40 -8.48 -0.18 -13.82
N SER A 41 -9.01 0.59 -12.87
CA SER A 41 -10.46 0.76 -12.72
C SER A 41 -11.08 1.44 -13.94
N ASN A 42 -10.40 2.44 -14.51
CA ASN A 42 -10.90 3.17 -15.66
C ASN A 42 -10.71 2.43 -16.98
N PHE A 43 -9.67 1.58 -17.11
CA PHE A 43 -9.33 0.94 -18.40
C PHE A 43 -9.65 -0.55 -18.48
N SER A 44 -10.05 -1.21 -17.39
CA SER A 44 -10.40 -2.64 -17.41
C SER A 44 -11.46 -2.96 -18.48
N SER A 45 -12.54 -2.17 -18.56
CA SER A 45 -13.60 -2.34 -19.58
C SER A 45 -13.07 -2.19 -21.01
N SER A 46 -12.27 -1.15 -21.24
CA SER A 46 -11.67 -0.85 -22.55
C SER A 46 -10.70 -1.94 -22.98
N LEU A 47 -9.94 -2.49 -22.04
CA LEU A 47 -8.99 -3.57 -22.29
C LEU A 47 -9.71 -4.87 -22.64
N ILE A 48 -10.77 -5.23 -21.90
CA ILE A 48 -11.61 -6.40 -22.21
C ILE A 48 -12.31 -6.25 -23.57
N LYS A 49 -12.79 -5.05 -23.91
CA LYS A 49 -13.31 -4.75 -25.25
C LYS A 49 -12.23 -4.91 -26.33
N GLY A 50 -10.99 -4.49 -26.04
CA GLY A 50 -9.82 -4.66 -26.90
C GLY A 50 -9.48 -6.12 -27.20
N TYR A 51 -9.87 -7.07 -26.33
CA TYR A 51 -9.72 -8.51 -26.58
C TYR A 51 -10.75 -9.08 -27.57
N GLY A 52 -11.72 -8.27 -28.04
CA GLY A 52 -12.72 -8.70 -29.02
C GLY A 52 -14.09 -9.05 -28.42
N PHE A 53 -14.36 -8.66 -27.17
CA PHE A 53 -15.70 -8.77 -26.56
C PHE A 53 -16.54 -7.52 -26.87
N SER A 54 -17.87 -7.69 -26.91
CA SER A 54 -18.80 -6.56 -27.05
C SER A 54 -18.78 -5.68 -25.80
N GLY A 55 -19.13 -4.39 -25.93
CA GLY A 55 -19.05 -3.44 -24.80
C GLY A 55 -19.90 -3.86 -23.59
N ILE A 56 -21.11 -4.37 -23.82
CA ILE A 56 -21.99 -4.85 -22.75
C ILE A 56 -21.38 -6.07 -22.05
N TYR A 57 -20.81 -7.00 -22.84
CA TYR A 57 -20.17 -8.19 -22.30
C TYR A 57 -18.87 -7.86 -21.53
N ALA A 58 -18.11 -6.86 -21.98
CA ALA A 58 -16.92 -6.37 -21.29
C ALA A 58 -17.25 -5.75 -19.92
N THR A 59 -18.36 -5.03 -19.80
CA THR A 59 -18.87 -4.55 -18.51
C THR A 59 -19.36 -5.70 -17.64
N LEU A 60 -20.06 -6.68 -18.22
CA LEU A 60 -20.52 -7.86 -17.48
C LEU A 60 -19.35 -8.67 -16.88
N LEU A 61 -18.25 -8.79 -17.63
CA LEU A 61 -17.04 -9.48 -17.18
C LEU A 61 -16.28 -8.75 -16.06
N GLN A 62 -16.68 -7.54 -15.68
CA GLN A 62 -16.17 -6.86 -14.48
C GLN A 62 -16.96 -7.22 -13.21
N LEU A 63 -18.18 -7.77 -13.30
CA LEU A 63 -18.94 -8.15 -12.10
C LEU A 63 -18.16 -9.08 -11.15
N PRO A 64 -17.42 -10.10 -11.62
CA PRO A 64 -16.66 -10.97 -10.74
C PRO A 64 -15.52 -10.26 -10.00
N THR A 65 -14.98 -9.15 -10.53
CA THR A 65 -13.81 -8.51 -9.93
C THR A 65 -14.11 -7.93 -8.56
N GLY A 66 -15.30 -7.35 -8.38
CA GLY A 66 -15.75 -6.84 -7.07
C GLY A 66 -15.95 -7.96 -6.05
N ALA A 67 -16.45 -9.13 -6.46
CA ALA A 67 -16.59 -10.29 -5.58
C ALA A 67 -15.22 -10.86 -5.17
N ILE A 68 -14.27 -10.93 -6.10
CA ILE A 68 -12.89 -11.35 -5.84
C ILE A 68 -12.25 -10.41 -4.82
N GLU A 69 -12.38 -9.10 -5.01
CA GLU A 69 -11.87 -8.09 -4.08
C GLU A 69 -12.52 -8.22 -2.70
N ALA A 70 -13.85 -8.37 -2.65
CA ALA A 70 -14.61 -8.52 -1.40
C ALA A 70 -14.22 -9.76 -0.57
N VAL A 71 -13.68 -10.80 -1.20
CA VAL A 71 -13.21 -12.01 -0.50
C VAL A 71 -11.73 -11.90 -0.13
N ILE A 72 -10.89 -11.47 -1.06
CA ILE A 72 -9.42 -11.46 -0.87
C ILE A 72 -9.00 -10.38 0.11
N VAL A 73 -9.62 -9.20 0.08
CA VAL A 73 -9.26 -8.08 0.94
C VAL A 73 -9.44 -8.41 2.43
N PRO A 74 -10.60 -8.93 2.89
CA PRO A 74 -10.77 -9.35 4.28
C PRO A 74 -9.82 -10.46 4.69
N ILE A 75 -9.57 -11.45 3.82
CA ILE A 75 -8.63 -12.54 4.12
C ILE A 75 -7.23 -11.98 4.35
N CYS A 76 -6.73 -11.11 3.46
CA CYS A 76 -5.43 -10.48 3.63
C CYS A 76 -5.38 -9.62 4.91
N GLY A 77 -6.46 -8.89 5.22
CA GLY A 77 -6.59 -8.13 6.46
C GLY A 77 -6.54 -8.99 7.72
N LEU A 78 -7.24 -10.14 7.72
CA LEU A 78 -7.23 -11.10 8.81
C LEU A 78 -5.85 -11.71 9.01
N ILE A 79 -5.17 -12.13 7.93
CA ILE A 79 -3.80 -12.67 8.00
C ILE A 79 -2.84 -11.61 8.56
N SER A 80 -2.94 -10.37 8.07
CA SER A 80 -2.14 -9.22 8.54
C SER A 80 -2.40 -8.83 10.01
N THR A 81 -3.53 -9.27 10.56
CA THR A 81 -3.93 -9.01 11.95
C THR A 81 -3.52 -10.15 12.88
N TYR A 82 -3.72 -11.41 12.46
CA TYR A 82 -3.45 -12.59 13.29
C TYR A 82 -1.98 -13.04 13.26
N VAL A 83 -1.23 -12.75 12.19
CA VAL A 83 0.19 -13.08 12.09
C VAL A 83 1.02 -11.86 12.44
N ARG A 84 1.82 -11.97 13.50
CA ARG A 84 2.70 -10.90 13.99
C ARG A 84 3.88 -10.71 13.01
N ASP A 85 4.23 -9.45 12.72
CA ASP A 85 5.37 -9.06 11.86
C ASP A 85 5.31 -9.53 10.39
N SER A 86 4.11 -9.85 9.88
CA SER A 86 3.92 -10.32 8.50
C SER A 86 3.40 -9.25 7.56
N ARG A 87 3.18 -8.00 7.97
CA ARG A 87 2.42 -7.03 7.17
C ARG A 87 3.14 -6.65 5.90
N CYS A 88 4.45 -6.42 5.96
CA CYS A 88 5.26 -6.16 4.77
C CYS A 88 5.40 -7.41 3.88
N ILE A 89 5.46 -8.61 4.46
CA ILE A 89 5.55 -9.87 3.70
C ILE A 89 4.24 -10.14 2.95
N VAL A 90 3.10 -9.96 3.62
CA VAL A 90 1.77 -10.08 3.02
C VAL A 90 1.61 -9.03 1.94
N LEU A 91 2.05 -7.78 2.16
CA LEU A 91 2.04 -6.74 1.12
C LEU A 91 2.84 -7.16 -0.12
N ALA A 92 4.07 -7.64 0.06
CA ALA A 92 4.93 -8.06 -1.04
C ALA A 92 4.33 -9.24 -1.81
N VAL A 93 3.84 -10.28 -1.11
CA VAL A 93 3.24 -11.47 -1.72
C VAL A 93 1.97 -11.12 -2.48
N VAL A 94 1.11 -10.28 -1.89
CA VAL A 94 -0.16 -9.87 -2.53
C VAL A 94 0.11 -8.99 -3.75
N CYS A 95 1.19 -8.19 -3.77
CA CYS A 95 1.60 -7.42 -4.94
C CYS A 95 2.15 -8.29 -6.09
N LEU A 96 2.65 -9.50 -5.83
CA LEU A 96 3.16 -10.40 -6.87
C LEU A 96 2.04 -10.98 -7.75
N ILE A 97 0.85 -11.17 -7.19
CA ILE A 97 -0.32 -11.72 -7.91
C ILE A 97 -0.76 -10.80 -9.07
N PRO A 98 -1.08 -9.51 -8.85
CA PRO A 98 -1.43 -8.59 -9.94
C PRO A 98 -0.24 -8.29 -10.85
N PHE A 99 1.00 -8.31 -10.34
CA PHE A 99 2.19 -8.22 -11.18
C PHE A 99 2.27 -9.36 -12.20
N GLY A 100 2.02 -10.59 -11.76
CA GLY A 100 1.89 -11.75 -12.65
C GLY A 100 0.74 -11.63 -13.64
N GLY A 101 -0.39 -11.05 -13.21
CA GLY A 101 -1.52 -10.72 -14.09
C GLY A 101 -1.13 -9.77 -15.22
N LEU A 102 -0.40 -8.70 -14.93
CA LEU A 102 0.11 -7.76 -15.94
C LEU A 102 1.12 -8.39 -16.90
N LEU A 103 2.02 -9.25 -16.40
CA LEU A 103 2.92 -10.02 -17.26
C LEU A 103 2.14 -10.98 -18.17
N GLY A 104 1.10 -11.63 -17.64
CA GLY A 104 0.17 -12.45 -18.42
C GLY A 104 -0.49 -11.66 -19.55
N ILE A 105 -0.99 -10.46 -19.29
CA ILE A 105 -1.57 -9.59 -20.32
C ILE A 105 -0.54 -9.20 -21.39
N ARG A 106 0.72 -9.00 -20.98
CA ARG A 106 1.78 -8.57 -21.90
C ARG A 106 2.27 -9.68 -22.82
N PHE A 107 2.42 -10.91 -22.31
CA PHE A 107 3.01 -12.03 -23.06
C PHE A 107 1.99 -12.95 -23.71
N THR A 108 0.72 -12.91 -23.30
CA THR A 108 -0.33 -13.75 -23.88
C THR A 108 -0.86 -13.14 -25.17
N ASP A 109 -1.03 -13.97 -26.20
CA ASP A 109 -1.65 -13.55 -27.45
C ASP A 109 -3.16 -13.35 -27.33
N ILE A 110 -3.66 -12.41 -28.15
CA ILE A 110 -5.08 -12.00 -28.19
C ILE A 110 -6.01 -13.17 -28.52
N ASP A 111 -5.51 -14.25 -29.12
CA ASP A 111 -6.28 -15.46 -29.40
C ASP A 111 -6.78 -16.16 -28.11
N HIS A 112 -6.07 -15.99 -26.99
CA HIS A 112 -6.45 -16.54 -25.69
C HIS A 112 -7.26 -15.53 -24.85
N ARG A 113 -8.38 -15.06 -25.41
CA ARG A 113 -9.23 -13.99 -24.86
C ARG A 113 -9.68 -14.23 -23.41
N TRP A 114 -10.01 -15.47 -23.04
CA TRP A 114 -10.44 -15.82 -21.67
C TRP A 114 -9.30 -15.77 -20.66
N THR A 115 -8.08 -16.15 -21.07
CA THR A 115 -6.88 -16.03 -20.23
C THR A 115 -6.60 -14.55 -19.93
N LEU A 116 -6.72 -13.69 -20.93
CA LEU A 116 -6.54 -12.25 -20.76
C LEU A 116 -7.56 -11.63 -19.79
N VAL A 117 -8.81 -12.08 -19.84
CA VAL A 117 -9.86 -11.67 -18.87
C VAL A 117 -9.50 -12.13 -17.45
N GLY A 118 -9.05 -13.38 -17.29
CA GLY A 118 -8.58 -13.87 -15.99
C GLY A 118 -7.42 -13.04 -15.44
N CYS A 119 -6.44 -12.69 -16.28
CA CYS A 119 -5.34 -11.81 -15.89
C CYS A 119 -5.82 -10.40 -15.49
N THR A 120 -6.85 -9.85 -16.14
CA THR A 120 -7.45 -8.57 -15.72
C THR A 120 -8.18 -8.65 -14.39
N TRP A 121 -8.73 -9.82 -14.02
CA TRP A 121 -9.34 -10.00 -12.69
C TRP A 121 -8.31 -9.98 -11.56
N LEU A 122 -7.14 -10.57 -11.77
CA LEU A 122 -6.05 -10.53 -10.80
C LEU A 122 -5.62 -9.10 -10.46
N GLN A 123 -5.80 -8.17 -11.39
CA GLN A 123 -5.43 -6.78 -11.23
C GLN A 123 -6.31 -6.03 -10.21
N TYR A 124 -7.55 -6.51 -9.97
CA TYR A 124 -8.44 -5.95 -8.95
C TYR A 124 -8.07 -6.33 -7.51
N ILE A 125 -7.07 -7.20 -7.32
CA ILE A 125 -6.52 -7.54 -6.00
C ILE A 125 -5.77 -6.33 -5.38
N ILE A 126 -5.55 -5.24 -6.14
CA ILE A 126 -4.92 -4.00 -5.67
C ILE A 126 -5.57 -3.37 -4.44
N GLY A 127 -6.84 -3.65 -4.15
CA GLY A 127 -7.51 -3.19 -2.92
C GLY A 127 -6.79 -3.64 -1.64
N ALA A 128 -6.20 -4.84 -1.63
CA ALA A 128 -5.49 -5.36 -0.46
C ALA A 128 -4.19 -4.59 -0.16
N PRO A 129 -3.28 -4.36 -1.15
CA PRO A 129 -2.10 -3.52 -0.95
C PRO A 129 -2.42 -2.09 -0.48
N VAL A 130 -3.49 -1.49 -1.00
CA VAL A 130 -3.95 -0.14 -0.60
C VAL A 130 -4.25 -0.11 0.91
N ILE A 131 -5.07 -1.06 1.38
CA ILE A 131 -5.52 -1.11 2.78
C ILE A 131 -4.36 -1.47 3.73
N ILE A 132 -3.52 -2.43 3.36
CA ILE A 132 -2.36 -2.82 4.18
C ILE A 132 -1.37 -1.67 4.30
N SER A 133 -1.09 -0.94 3.21
CA SER A 133 -0.18 0.21 3.23
C SER A 133 -0.70 1.32 4.13
N TRP A 134 -2.01 1.60 4.06
CA TRP A 134 -2.66 2.56 4.95
C TRP A 134 -2.62 2.12 6.42
N ASN A 135 -2.84 0.83 6.69
CA ASN A 135 -2.72 0.28 8.04
C ASN A 135 -1.29 0.38 8.58
N LEU A 136 -0.29 0.11 7.75
CA LEU A 136 1.13 0.21 8.10
C LEU A 136 1.48 1.63 8.54
N LEU A 137 1.04 2.65 7.78
CA LEU A 137 1.21 4.05 8.15
C LEU A 137 0.50 4.39 9.47
N SER A 138 -0.74 3.92 9.61
CA SER A 138 -1.59 4.21 10.78
C SER A 138 -1.09 3.56 12.07
N THR A 139 -0.37 2.44 11.99
CA THR A 139 0.14 1.69 13.15
C THR A 139 1.58 2.05 13.51
N ASN A 140 2.39 2.47 12.54
CA ASN A 140 3.80 2.79 12.74
C ASN A 140 4.10 4.28 12.97
N VAL A 141 3.12 5.18 12.79
CA VAL A 141 3.27 6.60 13.11
C VAL A 141 2.58 6.93 14.43
N ALA A 142 3.38 7.35 15.42
CA ALA A 142 2.89 7.82 16.72
C ALA A 142 2.86 9.36 16.78
N GLY A 143 2.06 9.90 17.71
CA GLY A 143 1.75 11.33 17.80
C GLY A 143 0.47 11.69 17.04
N HIS A 144 -0.47 12.36 17.72
CA HIS A 144 -1.80 12.64 17.17
C HIS A 144 -1.74 13.57 15.94
N THR A 145 -0.89 14.61 15.99
CA THR A 145 -0.73 15.56 14.89
C THR A 145 0.05 14.93 13.72
N LYS A 146 1.15 14.23 14.02
CA LYS A 146 1.98 13.54 13.01
C LYS A 146 1.15 12.54 12.20
N ARG A 147 0.38 11.69 12.89
CA ARG A 147 -0.47 10.66 12.26
C ARG A 147 -1.58 11.26 11.39
N SER A 148 -2.26 12.30 11.87
CA SER A 148 -3.33 12.95 11.11
C SER A 148 -2.78 13.57 9.82
N PHE A 149 -1.66 14.28 9.90
CA PHE A 149 -1.02 14.90 8.75
C PHE A 149 -0.46 13.86 7.77
N ALA A 150 0.21 12.80 8.26
CA ALA A 150 0.73 11.73 7.42
C ALA A 150 -0.38 11.01 6.64
N ASN A 151 -1.51 10.70 7.30
CA ASN A 151 -2.68 10.13 6.62
C ASN A 151 -3.25 11.11 5.59
N GLY A 152 -3.34 12.40 5.92
CA GLY A 152 -3.80 13.44 4.99
C GLY A 152 -2.94 13.49 3.72
N VAL A 153 -1.62 13.56 3.88
CA VAL A 153 -0.66 13.55 2.76
C VAL A 153 -0.82 12.28 1.93
N TRP A 154 -0.91 11.11 2.58
CA TRP A 154 -1.09 9.84 1.89
C TRP A 154 -2.35 9.83 1.01
N PHE A 155 -3.49 10.29 1.53
CA PHE A 155 -4.74 10.38 0.75
C PHE A 155 -4.67 11.39 -0.39
N THR A 156 -4.07 12.58 -0.17
CA THR A 156 -3.89 13.59 -1.22
C THR A 156 -3.06 13.03 -2.37
N VAL A 157 -1.97 12.34 -2.02
CA VAL A 157 -1.03 11.78 -2.98
C VAL A 157 -1.62 10.56 -3.70
N TYR A 158 -2.35 9.70 -2.98
CA TYR A 158 -3.12 8.59 -3.56
C TYR A 158 -4.16 9.09 -4.58
N ALA A 159 -4.93 10.13 -4.23
CA ALA A 159 -5.90 10.72 -5.14
C ALA A 159 -5.24 11.35 -6.37
N SER A 160 -4.12 12.05 -6.18
CA SER A 160 -3.33 12.62 -7.29
C SER A 160 -2.80 11.52 -8.22
N GLY A 161 -2.32 10.41 -7.64
CA GLY A 161 -1.91 9.22 -8.38
C GLY A 161 -3.06 8.61 -9.18
N ASN A 162 -4.27 8.55 -8.61
CA ASN A 162 -5.45 8.03 -9.32
C ASN A 162 -5.79 8.85 -10.57
N VAL A 163 -5.77 10.19 -10.45
CA VAL A 163 -5.93 11.09 -11.60
C VAL A 163 -4.82 10.89 -12.64
N ALA A 164 -3.56 10.76 -12.21
CA ALA A 164 -2.46 10.48 -13.12
C ALA A 164 -2.63 9.12 -13.83
N GLY A 165 -3.02 8.07 -13.09
CA GLY A 165 -3.26 6.72 -13.60
C GLY A 165 -4.32 6.67 -14.69
N ALA A 166 -5.39 7.45 -14.55
CA ALA A 166 -6.44 7.58 -15.57
C ALA A 166 -5.94 8.22 -16.89
N ASN A 167 -4.81 8.93 -16.87
CA ASN A 167 -4.27 9.63 -18.04
C ASN A 167 -3.08 8.89 -18.71
N ILE A 168 -2.58 7.79 -18.13
CA ILE A 168 -1.42 7.06 -18.66
C ILE A 168 -1.78 6.23 -19.91
N PHE A 169 -3.06 5.94 -20.13
CA PHE A 169 -3.52 5.14 -21.25
C PHE A 169 -3.79 6.01 -22.47
N PHE A 170 -2.81 6.09 -23.36
CA PHE A 170 -2.95 6.84 -24.61
C PHE A 170 -3.85 6.11 -25.61
N ALA A 171 -4.85 6.79 -26.15
CA ALA A 171 -5.75 6.25 -27.18
C ALA A 171 -5.00 5.74 -28.43
N ARG A 172 -3.83 6.32 -28.74
CA ARG A 172 -2.97 5.94 -29.87
C ARG A 172 -2.35 4.54 -29.75
N GLU A 173 -2.32 3.96 -28.55
CA GLU A 173 -1.73 2.63 -28.28
C GLU A 173 -2.77 1.52 -28.10
N ALA A 174 -4.04 1.82 -28.40
CA ALA A 174 -5.08 0.80 -28.46
C ALA A 174 -4.71 -0.29 -29.49
N PRO A 175 -5.02 -1.57 -29.24
CA PRO A 175 -5.80 -2.12 -28.12
C PRO A 175 -4.95 -2.63 -26.93
N ARG A 176 -3.62 -2.68 -27.05
CA ARG A 176 -2.74 -3.38 -26.09
C ARG A 176 -2.07 -2.44 -25.07
N TYR A 177 -2.06 -1.13 -25.32
CA TYR A 177 -1.59 -0.09 -24.39
C TYR A 177 -0.24 -0.39 -23.73
N TYR A 178 0.77 -0.71 -24.55
CA TYR A 178 2.08 -1.17 -24.06
C TYR A 178 2.75 -0.20 -23.10
N SER A 179 2.66 1.12 -23.33
CA SER A 179 3.26 2.11 -22.42
C SER A 179 2.56 2.11 -21.07
N ALA A 180 1.22 1.99 -21.06
CA ALA A 180 0.45 1.96 -19.83
C ALA A 180 0.70 0.68 -19.01
N LEU A 181 0.74 -0.48 -19.66
CA LEU A 181 1.11 -1.75 -19.01
C LEU A 181 2.53 -1.69 -18.44
N THR A 182 3.47 -1.07 -19.16
CA THR A 182 4.84 -0.88 -18.65
C THR A 182 4.86 0.05 -17.43
N GLY A 183 4.14 1.16 -17.47
CA GLY A 183 4.02 2.09 -16.34
C GLY A 183 3.43 1.42 -15.10
N LEU A 184 2.39 0.61 -15.28
CA LEU A 184 1.79 -0.18 -14.19
C LEU A 184 2.77 -1.20 -13.62
N LEU A 185 3.51 -1.94 -14.47
CA LEU A 185 4.54 -2.88 -14.02
C LEU A 185 5.64 -2.19 -13.22
N VAL A 186 6.10 -1.02 -13.65
CA VAL A 186 7.09 -0.21 -12.93
C VAL A 186 6.53 0.25 -11.57
N CYS A 187 5.25 0.63 -11.49
CA CYS A 187 4.61 0.98 -10.23
C CYS A 187 4.58 -0.21 -9.26
N TYR A 188 4.22 -1.41 -9.72
CA TYR A 188 4.26 -2.62 -8.86
C TYR A 188 5.66 -2.98 -8.41
N ALA A 189 6.64 -2.96 -9.32
CA ALA A 189 8.04 -3.20 -8.96
C ALA A 189 8.53 -2.17 -7.93
N GLY A 190 8.19 -0.89 -8.15
CA GLY A 190 8.48 0.20 -7.21
C GLY A 190 7.85 -0.02 -5.84
N MET A 191 6.59 -0.47 -5.77
CA MET A 191 5.95 -0.79 -4.49
C MET A 191 6.67 -1.92 -3.75
N ILE A 192 7.09 -2.98 -4.45
CA ILE A 192 7.81 -4.09 -3.83
C ILE A 192 9.15 -3.60 -3.25
N VAL A 193 9.89 -2.78 -4.01
CA VAL A 193 11.17 -2.20 -3.57
C VAL A 193 10.98 -1.25 -2.38
N LEU A 194 9.98 -0.36 -2.45
CA LEU A 194 9.68 0.58 -1.36
C LEU A 194 9.19 -0.14 -0.10
N CYS A 195 8.42 -1.22 -0.26
CA CYS A 195 8.01 -2.07 0.86
C CYS A 195 9.22 -2.75 1.52
N ALA A 196 10.13 -3.31 0.72
CA ALA A 196 11.37 -3.88 1.23
C ALA A 196 12.23 -2.83 1.95
N ALA A 197 12.34 -1.62 1.40
CA ALA A 197 13.05 -0.51 2.03
C ALA A 197 12.41 -0.09 3.37
N ALA A 198 11.07 0.04 3.41
CA ALA A 198 10.33 0.34 4.63
C ALA A 198 10.52 -0.75 5.69
N TYR A 199 10.44 -2.02 5.29
CA TYR A 199 10.68 -3.17 6.19
C TYR A 199 12.11 -3.16 6.75
N MET A 200 13.12 -2.97 5.90
CA MET A 200 14.52 -2.89 6.35
C MET A 200 14.76 -1.73 7.29
N ALA A 201 14.20 -0.54 7.00
CA ALA A 201 14.31 0.62 7.87
C ALA A 201 13.68 0.36 9.25
N MET A 202 12.46 -0.18 9.29
CA MET A 202 11.78 -0.54 10.54
C MET A 202 12.52 -1.63 11.32
N LYS A 203 13.03 -2.66 10.62
CA LYS A 203 13.79 -3.75 11.24
C LYS A 203 15.11 -3.26 11.81
N TRP A 204 15.86 -2.41 11.09
CA TRP A 204 17.09 -1.81 11.58
C TRP A 204 16.84 -0.91 12.79
N GLU A 205 15.75 -0.16 12.79
CA GLU A 205 15.42 0.70 13.91
C GLU A 205 15.00 -0.11 15.15
N ASN A 206 14.20 -1.17 14.97
CA ASN A 206 13.89 -2.13 16.03
C ASN A 206 15.17 -2.79 16.59
N LEU A 207 16.09 -3.24 15.72
CA LEU A 207 17.39 -3.83 16.13
C LEU A 207 18.30 -2.84 16.87
N ARG A 208 18.35 -1.58 16.42
CA ARG A 208 19.15 -0.53 17.07
C ARG A 208 18.59 -0.20 18.46
N ARG A 209 17.26 -0.13 18.59
CA ARG A 209 16.58 0.07 19.87
C ARG A 209 16.79 -1.11 20.82
N ASP A 210 16.71 -2.34 20.30
CA ASP A 210 16.99 -3.56 21.09
C ASP A 210 18.45 -3.62 21.59
N ARG A 211 19.41 -3.18 20.78
CA ARG A 211 20.84 -3.09 21.20
C ARG A 211 21.08 -2.02 22.25
N ASN A 212 20.41 -0.87 22.15
CA ASN A 212 20.57 0.23 23.09
C ASN A 212 19.80 0.01 24.41
N MET A 213 18.86 -0.95 24.44
CA MET A 213 18.02 -1.30 25.60
C MET A 213 18.43 -2.61 26.28
N LEU A 214 19.66 -3.10 26.04
CA LEU A 214 20.22 -4.29 26.72
C LEU A 214 20.47 -4.10 28.23
N SER A 215 20.07 -2.97 28.81
CA SER A 215 20.12 -2.71 30.25
C SER A 215 18.71 -2.76 30.88
N GLU A 216 18.42 -3.86 31.57
CA GLU A 216 17.55 -3.93 32.78
C GLU A 216 16.06 -3.54 32.75
N GLU A 217 15.31 -3.71 31.65
CA GLU A 217 13.83 -3.68 31.72
C GLU A 217 13.16 -4.97 31.25
N THR A 218 12.35 -5.57 32.13
CA THR A 218 11.40 -6.65 31.82
C THR A 218 10.41 -6.21 30.74
N ALA A 219 9.93 -7.16 29.91
CA ALA A 219 9.03 -6.88 28.78
C ALA A 219 7.76 -6.11 29.19
N GLU A 220 7.24 -6.37 30.40
CA GLU A 220 6.07 -5.67 30.98
C GLU A 220 6.35 -4.19 31.29
N ARG A 221 7.52 -3.86 31.87
CA ARG A 221 7.91 -2.47 32.15
C ARG A 221 8.11 -1.67 30.86
N ARG A 222 8.58 -2.31 29.79
CA ARG A 222 8.70 -1.67 28.47
C ARG A 222 7.35 -1.34 27.85
N GLU A 223 6.37 -2.24 27.99
CA GLU A 223 5.01 -1.95 27.55
C GLU A 223 4.43 -0.79 28.37
N GLU A 224 4.54 -0.80 29.69
CA GLU A 224 4.08 0.32 30.53
C GLU A 224 4.78 1.66 30.20
N ALA A 225 6.09 1.65 29.94
CA ALA A 225 6.83 2.85 29.54
C ALA A 225 6.40 3.35 28.15
N ALA A 226 6.12 2.44 27.20
CA ALA A 226 5.56 2.81 25.90
C ALA A 226 4.11 3.30 25.99
N VAL A 227 3.31 2.81 26.96
CA VAL A 227 1.98 3.34 27.29
C VAL A 227 2.12 4.79 27.75
N LEU A 228 3.02 5.04 28.70
CA LEU A 228 3.28 6.37 29.28
C LEU A 228 3.81 7.38 28.26
N ASP A 229 4.72 6.96 27.36
CA ASP A 229 5.22 7.79 26.26
C ASP A 229 4.09 8.14 25.27
N GLY A 230 3.19 7.20 25.00
CA GLY A 230 1.98 7.44 24.23
C GLY A 230 1.03 8.43 24.91
N PHE A 231 0.86 8.36 26.23
CA PHE A 231 0.09 9.34 27.01
C PHE A 231 0.68 10.75 26.94
N LYS A 232 2.00 10.87 26.80
CA LYS A 232 2.70 12.15 26.61
C LYS A 232 2.63 12.69 25.18
N ASP A 233 1.98 11.98 24.25
CA ASP A 233 1.85 12.35 22.83
C ASP A 233 3.22 12.58 22.17
N MET A 234 4.21 11.76 22.55
CA MET A 234 5.54 11.75 21.91
C MET A 234 5.45 11.06 20.54
N THR A 235 6.25 11.53 19.58
CA THR A 235 6.32 10.91 18.25
C THR A 235 7.07 9.59 18.28
N ASP A 236 6.97 8.80 17.21
CA ASP A 236 7.64 7.50 17.12
C ASP A 236 9.17 7.62 17.12
N MET A 237 9.71 8.78 16.73
CA MET A 237 11.15 9.10 16.84
C MET A 237 11.55 9.55 18.25
N GLU A 238 10.64 10.20 18.99
CA GLU A 238 10.88 10.68 20.36
C GLU A 238 10.72 9.56 21.40
N SER A 239 9.80 8.61 21.18
CA SER A 239 9.57 7.50 22.11
C SER A 239 10.65 6.43 21.94
N LYS A 240 11.44 6.25 23.00
CA LYS A 240 12.48 5.22 23.08
C LYS A 240 11.88 3.81 23.10
N HIS A 241 10.69 3.64 23.67
CA HIS A 241 10.03 2.33 23.88
C HIS A 241 9.07 1.94 22.74
N PHE A 242 8.88 2.81 21.73
CA PHE A 242 8.03 2.49 20.58
C PHE A 242 8.67 1.39 19.72
N ARG A 243 7.88 0.37 19.39
CA ARG A 243 8.25 -0.73 18.48
C ARG A 243 7.43 -0.65 17.21
N TYR A 244 8.12 -0.71 16.07
CA TYR A 244 7.48 -0.76 14.76
C TYR A 244 6.93 -2.17 14.51
N ALA A 245 5.70 -2.24 14.01
CA ALA A 245 5.08 -3.46 13.53
C ALA A 245 5.52 -3.71 12.08
N LEU A 246 6.14 -4.88 11.85
CA LEU A 246 6.70 -5.27 10.55
C LEU A 246 5.65 -5.87 9.60
#